data_AF-A0A7S3C8I4-F1
#
_entry.id   AF-A0A7S3C8I4-F1
#
_cell.length_a   1.000
_cell.length_b   1.000
_cell.length_c   1.000
_cell.angle_alpha   90.00
_cell.angle_beta   90.00
_cell.angle_gamma   90.00
#
_symmetry.space_group_name_H-M   'P 1'
#
loop_
_entity.id
_entity.type
_entity.pdbx_description
1 polymer ?
#
loop_
_entity_poly.entity_id
_entity_poly.type
_entity_poly.pdbx_seq_one_letter_code
_entity_poly.pdbx_strand_id
1 'polypeptide(L)'
;MKQSRFVSRHGGAAVLRHGASSGRRGGRVRMMGAGFPGMDGDRRKLIIPSQGIGMDKPSKGAGPGIIGFVQEGDGAEGRNKFQLPKNFMDRAPGQAQEEQENEYGVDELLTILTERTDVWHRMARYITQLKTEGVGSEIIDDVAGINALEQNLWVVGTNVYKTLEERKCSEDILEYYSKPGAEKLLYPLRVMTAEDRQTCAEYIAAEELDEKQSEQLVRAMREHARRTYDDDRLMFDYTPGDCLAYKYYRDALEETRNEEKKRQIVQKGLDRATSDRGREALEKILVEKEDDETKGRIPVVELDAEEFDTCLLSIAGGLQDLNVQDLKGASATNRKGAFGIVTVGKAEEDWISLPMFQPFVAGFDMGAINVDNM
;
A
#
# COMPACT_ATOMS: atom_id res chain seq x y z
N MET A 1 -8.79 14.46 61.82
CA MET A 1 -7.95 15.40 62.58
C MET A 1 -6.52 14.85 62.55
N LYS A 2 -5.45 15.44 62.01
CA LYS A 2 -5.02 16.81 61.60
C LYS A 2 -4.10 16.62 60.37
N GLN A 3 -4.40 17.15 59.18
CA GLN A 3 -3.86 18.38 58.54
C GLN A 3 -2.46 18.89 58.95
N SER A 4 -1.55 18.96 57.96
CA SER A 4 -0.65 20.09 57.64
C SER A 4 -0.15 19.94 56.18
N ARG A 5 -0.61 20.71 55.19
CA ARG A 5 -0.08 22.01 54.67
C ARG A 5 1.39 21.94 54.21
N PHE A 6 1.66 21.90 52.89
CA PHE A 6 1.85 23.00 51.92
C PHE A 6 3.27 23.61 51.96
N VAL A 7 4.02 23.55 50.84
CA VAL A 7 4.70 24.70 50.18
C VAL A 7 5.00 24.32 48.71
N SER A 8 4.56 25.20 47.81
CA SER A 8 4.89 25.28 46.38
C SER A 8 6.06 26.27 46.18
N ARG A 9 6.92 26.06 45.18
CA ARG A 9 7.77 27.13 44.62
C ARG A 9 7.84 27.05 43.09
N HIS A 10 7.49 28.18 42.49
CA HIS A 10 7.65 28.58 41.10
C HIS A 10 9.11 28.79 40.70
N GLY A 11 9.37 28.75 39.39
CA GLY A 11 10.51 29.40 38.75
C GLY A 11 10.60 29.04 37.27
N GLY A 12 10.02 29.87 36.39
CA GLY A 12 10.27 29.84 34.94
C GLY A 12 11.34 30.84 34.51
N ALA A 13 11.80 30.74 33.26
CA ALA A 13 11.89 31.84 32.28
C ALA A 13 12.70 31.49 31.00
N ALA A 14 12.20 32.03 29.88
CA ALA A 14 12.88 32.56 28.67
C ALA A 14 13.61 31.55 27.73
N VAL A 15 13.17 31.32 26.48
CA VAL A 15 13.04 32.22 25.29
C VAL A 15 14.38 32.78 24.82
N LEU A 16 14.81 32.37 23.62
CA LEU A 16 15.55 33.20 22.66
C LEU A 16 15.33 32.67 21.23
N ARG A 17 14.43 33.35 20.49
CA ARG A 17 14.44 33.42 19.01
C ARG A 17 15.37 34.56 18.64
N HIS A 18 16.20 34.40 17.61
CA HIS A 18 16.65 35.49 16.73
C HIS A 18 16.78 34.94 15.30
N GLY A 19 16.25 35.69 14.34
CA GLY A 19 16.41 35.43 12.91
C GLY A 19 17.16 36.55 12.22
N ALA A 20 17.60 36.30 10.99
CA ALA A 20 17.87 37.24 9.89
C ALA A 20 18.44 36.41 8.72
N SER A 21 17.78 36.31 7.56
CA SER A 21 17.73 37.30 6.45
C SER A 21 18.98 37.32 5.57
N SER A 22 18.80 36.84 4.33
CA SER A 22 19.39 37.25 3.02
C SER A 22 19.64 35.97 2.20
N GLY A 23 19.50 35.87 0.88
CA GLY A 23 19.28 36.82 -0.21
C GLY A 23 19.66 36.07 -1.49
N ARG A 24 18.77 36.10 -2.49
CA ARG A 24 18.91 35.66 -3.90
C ARG A 24 20.29 35.20 -4.40
N ARG A 25 20.31 34.09 -5.18
CA ARG A 25 20.64 34.12 -6.62
C ARG A 25 20.42 32.75 -7.28
N GLY A 26 19.70 32.76 -8.40
CA GLY A 26 19.60 31.63 -9.30
C GLY A 26 20.90 31.38 -10.05
N GLY A 27 21.08 30.13 -10.48
CA GLY A 27 22.16 29.71 -11.36
C GLY A 27 21.89 28.31 -11.89
N ARG A 28 21.24 28.23 -13.06
CA ARG A 28 21.34 27.04 -13.92
C ARG A 28 22.81 26.87 -14.28
N VAL A 29 23.39 25.71 -14.00
CA VAL A 29 24.64 25.28 -14.61
C VAL A 29 24.37 24.04 -15.45
N ARG A 30 24.56 24.23 -16.75
CA ARG A 30 24.64 23.18 -17.78
C ARG A 30 25.82 22.27 -17.46
N MET A 31 25.60 20.97 -17.44
CA MET A 31 26.66 19.99 -17.62
C MET A 31 27.10 20.02 -19.09
N MET A 32 28.28 20.57 -19.34
CA MET A 32 29.09 20.30 -20.54
C MET A 32 30.00 19.11 -20.22
N GLY A 33 30.03 18.13 -21.11
CA GLY A 33 30.81 16.91 -20.95
C GLY A 33 32.30 17.06 -21.25
N ALA A 34 33.05 16.15 -20.65
CA ALA A 34 34.33 15.58 -21.11
C ALA A 34 34.38 14.21 -20.41
N GLY A 35 34.53 13.04 -21.03
CA GLY A 35 35.27 12.69 -22.24
C GLY A 35 36.27 11.62 -21.83
N PHE A 36 35.83 10.37 -21.64
CA PHE A 36 36.70 9.20 -21.46
C PHE A 36 36.93 8.53 -22.83
N PRO A 37 38.19 8.19 -23.19
CA PRO A 37 38.52 7.53 -24.43
C PRO A 37 38.52 6.00 -24.30
N GLY A 38 37.99 5.33 -25.32
CA GLY A 38 38.39 3.98 -25.71
C GLY A 38 37.36 2.87 -25.46
N MET A 39 36.49 2.61 -26.43
CA MET A 39 36.26 1.26 -26.97
C MET A 39 35.41 1.32 -28.26
N ASP A 40 35.91 0.62 -29.28
CA ASP A 40 35.42 0.59 -30.65
C ASP A 40 34.19 -0.34 -30.85
N GLY A 41 33.31 0.08 -31.76
CA GLY A 41 32.55 -0.79 -32.66
C GLY A 41 31.15 -1.26 -32.22
N ASP A 42 30.09 -0.55 -32.62
CA ASP A 42 29.36 -0.85 -33.87
C ASP A 42 28.12 0.07 -34.01
N ARG A 43 27.93 0.65 -35.20
CA ARG A 43 26.93 1.70 -35.47
C ARG A 43 25.58 1.07 -35.83
N ARG A 44 24.58 1.16 -34.95
CA ARG A 44 23.16 0.96 -35.32
C ARG A 44 22.38 2.26 -35.17
N LYS A 45 21.91 2.77 -36.31
CA LYS A 45 21.12 3.99 -36.48
C LYS A 45 19.82 3.89 -35.65
N LEU A 46 19.50 4.97 -34.93
CA LEU A 46 18.19 5.22 -34.34
C LEU A 46 17.17 5.35 -35.49
N ILE A 47 16.18 4.46 -35.56
CA ILE A 47 15.04 4.58 -36.48
C ILE A 47 13.91 5.26 -35.70
N ILE A 48 13.52 6.46 -36.15
CA ILE A 48 12.36 7.22 -35.66
C ILE A 48 11.12 6.66 -36.37
N PRO A 49 10.04 6.28 -35.65
CA PRO A 49 8.85 5.70 -36.26
C PRO A 49 7.94 6.81 -36.81
N SER A 50 8.31 7.39 -37.95
CA SER A 50 7.38 8.14 -38.79
C SER A 50 7.93 8.26 -40.21
N GLN A 51 7.82 7.21 -41.02
CA GLN A 51 7.77 7.31 -42.47
C GLN A 51 7.23 5.98 -43.00
N GLY A 52 6.00 6.03 -43.53
CA GLY A 52 5.38 4.88 -44.17
C GLY A 52 6.01 4.59 -45.53
N ILE A 53 6.03 3.31 -45.90
CA ILE A 53 5.91 2.77 -47.27
C ILE A 53 5.73 1.24 -47.13
N GLY A 54 4.76 0.70 -47.87
CA GLY A 54 4.77 -0.68 -48.35
C GLY A 54 3.87 -1.67 -47.61
N MET A 55 2.66 -1.88 -48.13
CA MET A 55 1.91 -3.11 -47.87
C MET A 55 2.65 -4.31 -48.45
N ASP A 56 2.74 -5.40 -47.68
CA ASP A 56 2.38 -6.77 -48.12
C ASP A 56 2.29 -7.69 -46.88
N LYS A 57 1.20 -8.47 -46.80
CA LYS A 57 0.98 -9.57 -45.83
C LYS A 57 1.32 -10.91 -46.51
N PRO A 58 1.37 -12.05 -45.80
CA PRO A 58 1.79 -12.32 -44.42
C PRO A 58 2.76 -13.51 -44.33
N SER A 59 3.48 -13.69 -43.20
CA SER A 59 4.17 -14.96 -42.90
C SER A 59 4.02 -15.31 -41.43
N LYS A 60 3.47 -16.50 -41.19
CA LYS A 60 3.34 -17.16 -39.90
C LYS A 60 4.73 -17.58 -39.38
N GLY A 61 4.93 -17.44 -38.07
CA GLY A 61 5.87 -18.25 -37.32
C GLY A 61 7.20 -17.59 -36.98
N ALA A 62 7.49 -17.62 -35.68
CA ALA A 62 8.81 -17.59 -35.04
C ALA A 62 9.65 -16.31 -35.16
N GLY A 63 9.74 -15.59 -34.04
CA GLY A 63 10.75 -14.58 -33.73
C GLY A 63 10.86 -14.41 -32.21
N PRO A 64 12.02 -13.98 -31.68
CA PRO A 64 12.82 -14.78 -30.76
C PRO A 64 12.66 -14.41 -29.27
N GLY A 65 12.75 -15.43 -28.43
CA GLY A 65 12.59 -15.35 -26.98
C GLY A 65 13.72 -14.60 -26.27
N ILE A 66 13.32 -13.80 -25.29
CA ILE A 66 14.15 -13.29 -24.21
C ILE A 66 14.27 -14.43 -23.18
N ILE A 67 15.50 -14.78 -22.83
CA ILE A 67 15.82 -15.75 -21.78
C ILE A 67 15.53 -15.10 -20.43
N GLY A 68 14.44 -15.55 -19.79
CA GLY A 68 14.17 -15.38 -18.37
C GLY A 68 13.75 -16.74 -17.82
N PHE A 69 14.38 -17.15 -16.72
CA PHE A 69 14.08 -18.40 -16.03
C PHE A 69 12.58 -18.50 -15.71
N VAL A 70 11.90 -19.45 -16.36
CA VAL A 70 10.55 -19.89 -16.00
C VAL A 70 10.71 -21.12 -15.12
N GLN A 71 10.34 -21.00 -13.86
CA GLN A 71 9.98 -22.15 -13.05
C GLN A 71 8.55 -22.51 -13.45
N GLU A 72 8.40 -23.58 -14.23
CA GLU A 72 7.11 -24.13 -14.63
C GLU A 72 6.39 -24.66 -13.38
N GLY A 73 5.34 -23.95 -12.98
CA GLY A 73 4.32 -24.43 -12.06
C GLY A 73 2.96 -24.14 -12.67
N ASP A 74 2.15 -25.18 -12.86
CA ASP A 74 0.76 -25.09 -13.28
C ASP A 74 -0.02 -24.18 -12.32
N GLY A 75 -0.44 -22.99 -12.77
CA GLY A 75 -1.31 -22.12 -11.98
C GLY A 75 -1.19 -20.60 -12.19
N ALA A 76 -0.26 -20.11 -13.02
CA ALA A 76 0.01 -18.67 -13.13
C ALA A 76 -0.62 -17.94 -14.34
N GLU A 77 -1.46 -18.58 -15.16
CA GLU A 77 -2.01 -17.95 -16.38
C GLU A 77 -3.21 -17.00 -16.18
N GLY A 78 -3.72 -16.85 -14.96
CA GLY A 78 -4.97 -16.11 -14.72
C GLY A 78 -4.84 -14.64 -14.30
N ARG A 79 -3.69 -14.19 -13.79
CA ARG A 79 -3.72 -13.08 -12.83
C ARG A 79 -3.38 -11.68 -13.31
N ASN A 80 -2.87 -11.45 -14.54
CA ASN A 80 -2.64 -10.08 -15.04
C ASN A 80 -2.73 -10.00 -16.57
N LYS A 81 -3.86 -10.42 -17.16
CA LYS A 81 -4.18 -9.95 -18.52
C LYS A 81 -4.74 -8.55 -18.37
N PHE A 82 -3.97 -7.54 -18.77
CA PHE A 82 -4.48 -6.19 -19.00
C PHE A 82 -5.60 -6.30 -20.04
N GLN A 83 -6.83 -6.37 -19.55
CA GLN A 83 -8.02 -6.28 -20.38
C GLN A 83 -8.33 -4.80 -20.49
N LEU A 84 -8.29 -4.29 -21.73
CA LEU A 84 -8.88 -3.00 -22.03
C LEU A 84 -10.31 -2.98 -21.47
N PRO A 85 -10.80 -1.85 -20.93
CA PRO A 85 -12.19 -1.73 -20.54
C PRO A 85 -13.08 -2.26 -21.65
N LYS A 86 -14.07 -3.11 -21.30
CA LYS A 86 -15.11 -3.50 -22.26
C LYS A 86 -15.63 -2.20 -22.89
N ASN A 87 -15.64 -2.13 -24.23
CA ASN A 87 -16.00 -0.96 -25.06
C ASN A 87 -14.86 0.02 -25.44
N PHE A 88 -13.58 -0.25 -25.12
CA PHE A 88 -12.49 0.64 -25.56
C PHE A 88 -12.29 0.67 -27.09
N MET A 89 -12.61 -0.43 -27.79
CA MET A 89 -12.49 -0.55 -29.24
C MET A 89 -13.82 -0.44 -30.01
N ASP A 90 -14.96 -0.42 -29.30
CA ASP A 90 -16.30 -0.42 -29.93
C ASP A 90 -16.84 0.99 -30.23
N ARG A 91 -16.04 2.04 -29.98
CA ARG A 91 -16.40 3.40 -30.39
C ARG A 91 -16.13 3.63 -31.87
N ALA A 92 -16.70 2.79 -32.72
CA ALA A 92 -16.94 3.15 -34.11
C ALA A 92 -18.03 4.24 -34.15
N PRO A 93 -17.90 5.31 -34.96
CA PRO A 93 -18.96 6.31 -35.08
C PRO A 93 -20.22 5.63 -35.65
N GLY A 94 -21.23 5.40 -34.81
CA GLY A 94 -22.52 4.84 -35.23
C GLY A 94 -23.02 3.58 -34.51
N GLN A 95 -22.37 3.09 -33.44
CA GLN A 95 -22.98 2.07 -32.58
C GLN A 95 -23.79 2.76 -31.48
N ALA A 96 -25.12 2.78 -31.66
CA ALA A 96 -26.06 3.07 -30.58
C ALA A 96 -25.81 2.05 -29.47
N GLN A 97 -25.56 2.54 -28.26
CA GLN A 97 -25.75 1.73 -27.07
C GLN A 97 -27.20 1.23 -27.11
N GLU A 98 -27.48 0.03 -26.60
CA GLU A 98 -28.81 -0.22 -26.04
C GLU A 98 -28.94 0.68 -24.81
N GLU A 99 -29.08 1.98 -25.07
CA GLU A 99 -29.67 2.95 -24.19
C GLU A 99 -31.05 2.37 -23.90
N GLN A 100 -31.26 1.92 -22.67
CA GLN A 100 -32.60 2.07 -22.12
C GLN A 100 -32.84 3.58 -22.13
N GLU A 101 -33.36 4.07 -23.26
CA GLU A 101 -33.87 5.41 -23.47
C GLU A 101 -34.93 5.63 -22.40
N ASN A 102 -34.51 6.16 -21.25
CA ASN A 102 -35.45 6.80 -20.36
C ASN A 102 -35.76 8.14 -21.03
N GLU A 103 -36.90 8.19 -21.69
CA GLU A 103 -37.51 9.31 -22.40
C GLU A 103 -37.95 10.45 -21.45
N TYR A 104 -37.19 10.67 -20.36
CA TYR A 104 -37.47 11.71 -19.38
C TYR A 104 -36.59 12.91 -19.67
N GLY A 105 -37.18 14.10 -19.78
CA GLY A 105 -36.43 15.33 -19.89
C GLY A 105 -35.71 15.69 -18.58
N VAL A 106 -34.72 16.58 -18.65
CA VAL A 106 -33.96 17.09 -17.49
C VAL A 106 -34.87 17.48 -16.32
N ASP A 107 -35.94 18.24 -16.60
CA ASP A 107 -36.86 18.76 -15.59
C ASP A 107 -37.67 17.63 -14.92
N GLU A 108 -38.01 16.59 -15.68
CA GLU A 108 -38.75 15.44 -15.17
C GLU A 108 -37.86 14.56 -14.28
N LEU A 109 -36.61 14.33 -14.68
CA LEU A 109 -35.62 13.64 -13.87
C LEU A 109 -35.36 14.38 -12.55
N LEU A 110 -35.24 15.71 -12.59
CA LEU A 110 -35.09 16.53 -11.38
C LEU A 110 -36.33 16.45 -10.48
N THR A 111 -37.53 16.39 -11.07
CA THR A 111 -38.78 16.21 -10.30
C THR A 111 -38.79 14.85 -9.59
N ILE A 112 -38.45 13.77 -10.29
CA ILE A 112 -38.35 12.41 -9.72
C ILE A 112 -37.35 12.38 -8.55
N LEU A 113 -36.17 13.00 -8.71
CA LEU A 113 -35.15 13.06 -7.66
C LEU A 113 -35.60 13.86 -6.44
N THR A 114 -36.36 14.94 -6.65
CA THR A 114 -36.89 15.80 -5.58
C THR A 114 -37.96 15.08 -4.78
N GLU A 115 -38.86 14.37 -5.46
CA GLU A 115 -39.97 13.65 -4.82
C GLU A 115 -39.56 12.27 -4.26
N ARG A 116 -38.39 11.74 -4.63
CA ARG A 116 -37.88 10.41 -4.28
C ARG A 116 -38.87 9.28 -4.59
N THR A 117 -39.45 9.33 -5.78
CA THR A 117 -40.55 8.44 -6.21
C THR A 117 -40.10 7.07 -6.68
N ASP A 118 -38.80 6.85 -6.87
CA ASP A 118 -38.23 5.58 -7.35
C ASP A 118 -37.19 5.01 -6.38
N VAL A 119 -36.67 3.81 -6.68
CA VAL A 119 -35.64 3.13 -5.89
C VAL A 119 -34.30 3.84 -6.05
N TRP A 120 -33.51 3.91 -4.97
CA TRP A 120 -32.25 4.66 -4.93
C TRP A 120 -31.29 4.29 -6.07
N HIS A 121 -31.20 3.02 -6.45
CA HIS A 121 -30.30 2.57 -7.50
C HIS A 121 -30.79 2.90 -8.93
N ARG A 122 -32.09 3.19 -9.11
CA ARG A 122 -32.62 3.74 -10.37
C ARG A 122 -32.43 5.25 -10.40
N MET A 123 -32.71 5.93 -9.30
CA MET A 123 -32.43 7.36 -9.13
C MET A 123 -30.95 7.70 -9.36
N ALA A 124 -30.03 6.84 -8.94
CA ALA A 124 -28.61 6.98 -9.24
C ALA A 124 -28.27 6.98 -10.74
N ARG A 125 -29.05 6.26 -11.56
CA ARG A 125 -28.89 6.27 -13.03
C ARG A 125 -29.32 7.62 -13.59
N TYR A 126 -30.42 8.20 -13.08
CA TYR A 126 -30.85 9.55 -13.43
C TYR A 126 -29.80 10.61 -13.07
N ILE A 127 -29.16 10.49 -11.90
CA ILE A 127 -28.03 11.37 -11.53
C ILE A 127 -26.88 11.27 -12.54
N THR A 128 -26.58 10.07 -13.03
CA THR A 128 -25.54 9.87 -14.05
C THR A 128 -25.95 10.50 -15.38
N GLN A 129 -27.21 10.34 -15.79
CA GLN A 129 -27.77 10.93 -17.00
C GLN A 129 -27.75 12.47 -16.96
N LEU A 130 -28.24 13.07 -15.87
CA LEU A 130 -28.20 14.52 -15.66
C LEU A 130 -26.78 15.08 -15.77
N LYS A 131 -25.78 14.37 -15.20
CA LYS A 131 -24.37 14.75 -15.31
C LYS A 131 -23.86 14.68 -16.75
N THR A 132 -24.27 13.68 -17.53
CA THR A 132 -23.91 13.59 -18.96
C THR A 132 -24.57 14.68 -19.80
N GLU A 133 -25.75 15.14 -19.41
CA GLU A 133 -26.48 16.26 -20.04
C GLU A 133 -25.95 17.64 -19.62
N GLY A 134 -24.94 17.69 -18.74
CA GLY A 134 -24.26 18.92 -18.33
C GLY A 134 -24.79 19.55 -17.04
N VAL A 135 -25.72 18.89 -16.34
CA VAL A 135 -26.21 19.36 -15.04
C VAL A 135 -25.15 19.10 -13.97
N GLY A 136 -24.65 20.18 -13.37
CA GLY A 136 -23.66 20.13 -12.31
C GLY A 136 -24.20 19.48 -11.03
N SER A 137 -23.31 18.88 -10.23
CA SER A 137 -23.72 18.26 -8.95
C SER A 137 -24.30 19.29 -7.95
N GLU A 138 -23.89 20.55 -8.04
CA GLU A 138 -24.42 21.67 -7.25
C GLU A 138 -25.89 21.95 -7.60
N ILE A 139 -26.25 21.94 -8.89
CA ILE A 139 -27.64 22.17 -9.31
C ILE A 139 -28.55 21.03 -8.84
N ILE A 140 -28.06 19.78 -8.90
CA ILE A 140 -28.80 18.63 -8.39
C ILE A 140 -29.02 18.75 -6.87
N ASP A 141 -28.04 19.26 -6.13
CA ASP A 141 -28.17 19.51 -4.69
C ASP A 141 -29.17 20.64 -4.43
N ASP A 142 -29.07 21.76 -5.13
CA ASP A 142 -29.96 22.91 -4.97
C ASP A 142 -31.43 22.59 -5.27
N VAL A 143 -31.69 21.75 -6.27
CA VAL A 143 -33.05 21.40 -6.71
C VAL A 143 -33.60 20.19 -5.95
N ALA A 144 -32.86 19.09 -5.90
CA ALA A 144 -33.34 17.82 -5.33
C ALA A 144 -32.93 17.60 -3.86
N GLY A 145 -32.05 18.44 -3.30
CA GLY A 145 -31.55 18.30 -1.93
C GLY A 145 -30.64 17.08 -1.73
N ILE A 146 -30.05 16.56 -2.81
CA ILE A 146 -29.14 15.41 -2.78
C ILE A 146 -27.71 15.92 -2.88
N ASN A 147 -27.00 15.90 -1.76
CA ASN A 147 -25.65 16.45 -1.71
C ASN A 147 -24.66 15.67 -2.60
N ALA A 148 -23.56 16.31 -2.98
CA ALA A 148 -22.56 15.70 -3.87
C ALA A 148 -21.97 14.38 -3.33
N LEU A 149 -21.86 14.23 -2.00
CA LEU A 149 -21.36 13.00 -1.37
C LEU A 149 -22.36 11.85 -1.52
N GLU A 150 -23.65 12.12 -1.29
CA GLU A 150 -24.77 11.19 -1.42
C GLU A 150 -24.98 10.81 -2.88
N GLN A 151 -24.87 11.76 -3.82
CA GLN A 151 -24.86 11.46 -5.25
C GLN A 151 -23.75 10.46 -5.60
N ASN A 152 -22.53 10.67 -5.10
CA ASN A 152 -21.41 9.74 -5.35
C ASN A 152 -21.66 8.38 -4.70
N LEU A 153 -22.19 8.37 -3.47
CA LEU A 153 -22.57 7.16 -2.75
C LEU A 153 -23.57 6.32 -3.57
N TRP A 154 -24.63 6.96 -4.08
CA TRP A 154 -25.67 6.31 -4.86
C TRP A 154 -25.14 5.79 -6.20
N VAL A 155 -24.37 6.59 -6.93
CA VAL A 155 -23.80 6.18 -8.23
C VAL A 155 -22.86 4.99 -8.06
N VAL A 156 -21.95 5.04 -7.08
CA VAL A 156 -21.00 3.94 -6.84
C VAL A 156 -21.69 2.71 -6.27
N GLY A 157 -22.63 2.89 -5.33
CA GLY A 157 -23.46 1.81 -4.80
C GLY A 157 -24.24 1.10 -5.90
N THR A 158 -24.78 1.86 -6.86
CA THR A 158 -25.51 1.31 -8.01
C THR A 158 -24.63 0.48 -8.92
N ASN A 159 -23.36 0.86 -9.10
CA ASN A 159 -22.40 0.04 -9.85
C ASN A 159 -22.13 -1.30 -9.15
N VAL A 160 -22.09 -1.33 -7.81
CA VAL A 160 -21.98 -2.57 -7.05
C VAL A 160 -23.28 -3.38 -7.16
N TYR A 161 -24.44 -2.75 -6.99
CA TYR A 161 -25.75 -3.39 -7.14
C TYR A 161 -25.92 -4.04 -8.53
N LYS A 162 -25.54 -3.33 -9.59
CA LYS A 162 -25.54 -3.85 -10.96
C LYS A 162 -24.67 -5.10 -11.09
N THR A 163 -23.51 -5.15 -10.43
CA THR A 163 -22.71 -6.39 -10.44
C THR A 163 -23.41 -7.55 -9.75
N LEU A 164 -24.24 -7.31 -8.72
CA LEU A 164 -25.06 -8.35 -8.10
C LEU A 164 -26.16 -8.86 -9.05
N GLU A 165 -26.82 -7.94 -9.79
CA GLU A 165 -27.80 -8.28 -10.83
C GLU A 165 -27.16 -9.13 -11.94
N GLU A 166 -26.02 -8.70 -12.48
CA GLU A 166 -25.28 -9.40 -13.54
C GLU A 166 -24.83 -10.80 -13.11
N ARG A 167 -24.55 -10.97 -11.83
CA ARG A 167 -24.12 -12.24 -11.22
C ARG A 167 -25.28 -13.15 -10.81
N LYS A 168 -26.53 -12.71 -11.02
CA LYS A 168 -27.75 -13.45 -10.72
C LYS A 168 -27.83 -13.86 -9.24
N CYS A 169 -27.57 -12.91 -8.34
CA CYS A 169 -27.86 -13.10 -6.91
C CYS A 169 -29.36 -13.40 -6.72
N SER A 170 -29.73 -14.00 -5.59
CA SER A 170 -31.14 -14.30 -5.29
C SER A 170 -31.98 -13.03 -5.23
N GLU A 171 -33.27 -13.17 -5.57
CA GLU A 171 -34.22 -12.05 -5.58
C GLU A 171 -34.35 -11.43 -4.18
N ASP A 172 -34.34 -12.25 -3.12
CA ASP A 172 -34.35 -11.79 -1.72
C ASP A 172 -33.17 -10.85 -1.39
N ILE A 173 -31.97 -11.14 -1.93
CA ILE A 173 -30.78 -10.32 -1.71
C ILE A 173 -30.88 -9.00 -2.49
N LEU A 174 -31.40 -9.05 -3.72
CA LEU A 174 -31.63 -7.84 -4.50
C LEU A 174 -32.68 -6.94 -3.81
N GLU A 175 -33.79 -7.50 -3.35
CA GLU A 175 -34.81 -6.76 -2.60
C GLU A 175 -34.27 -6.17 -1.29
N TYR A 176 -33.42 -6.92 -0.56
CA TYR A 176 -32.73 -6.40 0.62
C TYR A 176 -31.94 -5.13 0.30
N TYR A 177 -31.18 -5.13 -0.81
CA TYR A 177 -30.37 -4.00 -1.23
C TYR A 177 -31.12 -2.91 -2.01
N SER A 178 -32.37 -3.14 -2.41
CA SER A 178 -33.25 -2.10 -2.97
C SER A 178 -33.78 -1.14 -1.91
N LYS A 179 -33.72 -1.49 -0.61
CA LYS A 179 -34.21 -0.64 0.48
C LYS A 179 -33.38 0.66 0.61
N PRO A 180 -33.99 1.79 0.99
CA PRO A 180 -33.26 3.02 1.28
C PRO A 180 -32.21 2.81 2.39
N GLY A 181 -31.01 3.34 2.22
CA GLY A 181 -29.89 3.18 3.16
C GLY A 181 -28.96 2.02 2.81
N ALA A 182 -29.39 1.09 1.97
CA ALA A 182 -28.59 -0.06 1.57
C ALA A 182 -27.38 0.32 0.69
N GLU A 183 -27.41 1.50 0.06
CA GLU A 183 -26.26 2.06 -0.67
C GLU A 183 -25.02 2.18 0.21
N LYS A 184 -25.19 2.42 1.53
CA LYS A 184 -24.10 2.52 2.51
C LYS A 184 -23.45 1.18 2.80
N LEU A 185 -24.22 0.10 2.70
CA LEU A 185 -23.72 -1.26 2.87
C LEU A 185 -22.95 -1.72 1.62
N LEU A 186 -23.39 -1.31 0.43
CA LEU A 186 -22.77 -1.67 -0.84
C LEU A 186 -21.56 -0.81 -1.22
N TYR A 187 -21.53 0.47 -0.83
CA TYR A 187 -20.46 1.39 -1.20
C TYR A 187 -19.03 0.94 -0.82
N PRO A 188 -18.79 0.32 0.36
CA PRO A 188 -17.49 -0.24 0.71
C PRO A 188 -17.01 -1.32 -0.27
N LEU A 189 -17.92 -2.11 -0.84
CA LEU A 189 -17.61 -3.21 -1.75
C LEU A 189 -17.06 -2.77 -3.11
N ARG A 190 -17.06 -1.46 -3.42
CA ARG A 190 -16.53 -0.93 -4.70
C ARG A 190 -15.10 -1.35 -5.00
N VAL A 191 -14.28 -1.55 -3.97
CA VAL A 191 -12.86 -1.94 -4.10
C VAL A 191 -12.64 -3.44 -4.25
N MET A 192 -13.73 -4.22 -4.23
CA MET A 192 -13.69 -5.67 -4.34
C MET A 192 -13.93 -6.15 -5.77
N THR A 193 -13.52 -7.38 -6.06
CA THR A 193 -13.78 -8.04 -7.34
C THR A 193 -15.27 -8.40 -7.48
N ALA A 194 -15.79 -8.57 -8.69
CA ALA A 194 -17.22 -8.94 -8.88
C ALA A 194 -17.56 -10.25 -8.16
N GLU A 195 -16.66 -11.23 -8.30
CA GLU A 195 -16.14 -12.11 -7.25
C GLU A 195 -16.71 -11.97 -5.82
N ASP A 196 -15.84 -11.36 -5.03
CA ASP A 196 -16.02 -11.11 -3.62
C ASP A 196 -17.22 -10.21 -3.33
N ARG A 197 -17.62 -9.30 -4.23
CA ARG A 197 -18.80 -8.44 -4.04
C ARG A 197 -20.06 -9.24 -3.76
N GLN A 198 -20.28 -10.30 -4.53
CA GLN A 198 -21.43 -11.19 -4.32
C GLN A 198 -21.34 -11.88 -2.96
N THR A 199 -20.22 -12.57 -2.70
CA THR A 199 -20.04 -13.33 -1.46
C THR A 199 -20.13 -12.45 -0.21
N CYS A 200 -19.59 -11.23 -0.29
CA CYS A 200 -19.69 -10.27 0.80
C CYS A 200 -21.09 -9.71 0.96
N ALA A 201 -21.80 -9.42 -0.13
CA ALA A 201 -23.17 -8.90 -0.06
C ALA A 201 -24.12 -9.94 0.55
N GLU A 202 -24.01 -11.20 0.14
CA GLU A 202 -24.76 -12.31 0.74
C GLU A 202 -24.45 -12.42 2.24
N TYR A 203 -23.17 -12.33 2.63
CA TYR A 203 -22.76 -12.37 4.03
C TYR A 203 -23.24 -11.16 4.85
N ILE A 204 -23.15 -9.94 4.31
CA ILE A 204 -23.62 -8.71 4.97
C ILE A 204 -25.12 -8.79 5.25
N ALA A 205 -25.90 -9.28 4.28
CA ALA A 205 -27.34 -9.44 4.43
C ALA A 205 -27.70 -10.55 5.43
N ALA A 206 -27.00 -11.70 5.39
CA ALA A 206 -27.24 -12.81 6.30
C ALA A 206 -26.90 -12.50 7.76
N GLU A 207 -25.81 -11.76 7.99
CA GLU A 207 -25.31 -11.41 9.32
C GLU A 207 -25.77 -10.02 9.81
N GLU A 208 -26.64 -9.36 9.03
CA GLU A 208 -27.20 -8.03 9.28
C GLU A 208 -26.14 -6.99 9.68
N LEU A 209 -25.03 -6.92 8.92
CA LEU A 209 -23.92 -6.03 9.24
C LEU A 209 -24.28 -4.55 9.06
N ASP A 210 -23.80 -3.72 9.96
CA ASP A 210 -23.88 -2.26 9.83
C ASP A 210 -22.87 -1.71 8.79
N GLU A 211 -22.99 -0.42 8.46
CA GLU A 211 -22.10 0.28 7.53
C GLU A 211 -20.61 0.15 7.92
N LYS A 212 -20.29 0.28 9.21
CA LYS A 212 -18.92 0.22 9.72
C LYS A 212 -18.37 -1.21 9.67
N GLN A 213 -19.21 -2.19 9.92
CA GLN A 213 -18.90 -3.62 9.87
C GLN A 213 -18.71 -4.06 8.41
N SER A 214 -19.50 -3.53 7.47
CA SER A 214 -19.27 -3.74 6.03
C SER A 214 -17.90 -3.19 5.60
N GLU A 215 -17.54 -1.97 6.03
CA GLU A 215 -16.19 -1.44 5.78
C GLU A 215 -15.08 -2.29 6.41
N GLN A 216 -15.29 -2.76 7.64
CA GLN A 216 -14.34 -3.64 8.32
C GLN A 216 -14.18 -4.98 7.61
N LEU A 217 -15.28 -5.56 7.12
CA LEU A 217 -15.26 -6.80 6.33
C LEU A 217 -14.42 -6.64 5.07
N VAL A 218 -14.66 -5.58 4.29
CA VAL A 218 -13.90 -5.29 3.06
C VAL A 218 -12.41 -5.14 3.37
N ARG A 219 -12.06 -4.43 4.44
CA ARG A 219 -10.66 -4.30 4.87
C ARG A 219 -10.07 -5.65 5.27
N ALA A 220 -10.81 -6.45 6.03
CA ALA A 220 -10.36 -7.75 6.51
C ALA A 220 -10.11 -8.73 5.35
N MET A 221 -11.02 -8.82 4.37
CA MET A 221 -10.84 -9.66 3.19
C MET A 221 -9.65 -9.24 2.34
N ARG A 222 -9.49 -7.94 2.07
CA ARG A 222 -8.33 -7.44 1.31
C ARG A 222 -7.01 -7.67 2.05
N GLU A 223 -7.03 -7.55 3.37
CA GLU A 223 -5.86 -7.80 4.19
C GLU A 223 -5.48 -9.29 4.18
N HIS A 224 -6.46 -10.19 4.31
CA HIS A 224 -6.25 -11.63 4.19
C HIS A 224 -5.65 -12.00 2.83
N ALA A 225 -6.21 -11.47 1.74
CA ALA A 225 -5.69 -11.67 0.38
C ALA A 225 -4.25 -11.16 0.20
N ARG A 226 -3.87 -10.08 0.89
CA ARG A 226 -2.54 -9.47 0.82
C ARG A 226 -1.48 -10.22 1.65
N ARG A 227 -1.88 -10.87 2.75
CA ARG A 227 -0.97 -11.56 3.68
C ARG A 227 -0.64 -12.97 3.24
N THR A 228 -0.10 -13.12 2.03
CA THR A 228 0.23 -14.44 1.46
C THR A 228 1.32 -15.21 2.21
N TYR A 229 2.17 -14.52 2.96
CA TYR A 229 3.34 -15.09 3.66
C TYR A 229 3.13 -15.25 5.18
N ASP A 230 1.93 -14.98 5.67
CA ASP A 230 1.61 -15.11 7.09
C ASP A 230 1.07 -16.53 7.34
N ASP A 231 1.80 -17.36 8.08
CA ASP A 231 1.41 -18.76 8.32
C ASP A 231 0.08 -18.85 9.09
N ASP A 232 -0.18 -17.88 9.98
CA ASP A 232 -1.42 -17.81 10.76
C ASP A 232 -2.64 -17.56 9.85
N ARG A 233 -2.44 -16.88 8.70
CA ARG A 233 -3.49 -16.67 7.69
C ARG A 233 -3.97 -17.98 7.07
N LEU A 234 -3.15 -19.03 7.08
CA LEU A 234 -3.53 -20.36 6.57
C LEU A 234 -4.45 -21.14 7.52
N MET A 235 -4.64 -20.65 8.75
CA MET A 235 -5.60 -21.22 9.70
C MET A 235 -7.04 -20.77 9.42
N PHE A 236 -7.22 -19.74 8.58
CA PHE A 236 -8.51 -19.14 8.24
C PHE A 236 -8.74 -19.21 6.73
N ASP A 237 -9.90 -19.70 6.32
CA ASP A 237 -10.27 -19.81 4.92
C ASP A 237 -10.57 -18.44 4.31
N TYR A 238 -10.45 -18.32 2.99
CA TYR A 238 -10.81 -17.09 2.28
C TYR A 238 -12.34 -16.99 2.11
N THR A 239 -13.05 -16.80 3.23
CA THR A 239 -14.48 -16.50 3.29
C THR A 239 -14.72 -15.22 4.08
N PRO A 240 -15.80 -14.47 3.85
CA PRO A 240 -16.08 -13.22 4.57
C PRO A 240 -15.97 -13.34 6.10
N GLY A 241 -16.58 -14.39 6.67
CA GLY A 241 -16.56 -14.64 8.11
C GLY A 241 -15.17 -14.98 8.64
N ASP A 242 -14.45 -15.89 8.00
CA ASP A 242 -13.08 -16.24 8.42
C ASP A 242 -12.08 -15.10 8.20
N CYS A 243 -12.24 -14.26 7.18
CA CYS A 243 -11.41 -13.09 7.01
C CYS A 243 -11.60 -12.09 8.17
N LEU A 244 -12.84 -11.89 8.62
CA LEU A 244 -13.14 -11.09 9.82
C LEU A 244 -12.59 -11.76 11.09
N ALA A 245 -12.75 -13.08 11.23
CA ALA A 245 -12.23 -13.83 12.35
C ALA A 245 -10.70 -13.74 12.45
N TYR A 246 -9.99 -13.85 11.32
CA TYR A 246 -8.55 -13.66 11.22
C TYR A 246 -8.11 -12.24 11.63
N LYS A 247 -8.89 -11.21 11.27
CA LYS A 247 -8.66 -9.85 11.75
C LYS A 247 -8.76 -9.78 13.28
N TYR A 248 -9.79 -10.38 13.88
CA TYR A 248 -9.95 -10.40 15.34
C TYR A 248 -8.89 -11.25 16.05
N TYR A 249 -8.47 -12.37 15.44
CA TYR A 249 -7.36 -13.18 15.92
C TYR A 249 -6.09 -12.33 16.06
N ARG A 250 -5.75 -11.56 15.02
CA ARG A 250 -4.60 -10.65 15.06
C ARG A 250 -4.73 -9.56 16.11
N ASP A 251 -5.88 -8.89 16.18
CA ASP A 251 -6.14 -7.87 17.21
C ASP A 251 -5.99 -8.44 18.63
N ALA A 252 -6.35 -9.71 18.84
CA ALA A 252 -6.22 -10.38 20.13
C ALA A 252 -4.75 -10.75 20.45
N LEU A 253 -3.92 -11.04 19.45
CA LEU A 253 -2.47 -11.22 19.64
C LEU A 253 -1.76 -9.90 19.99
N GLU A 254 -2.22 -8.78 19.43
CA GLU A 254 -1.69 -7.45 19.72
C GLU A 254 -2.10 -6.95 21.12
N GLU A 255 -3.26 -7.36 21.63
CA GLU A 255 -3.74 -7.01 22.96
C GLU A 255 -3.07 -7.85 24.06
N THR A 256 -1.93 -7.36 24.55
CA THR A 256 -1.14 -8.01 25.61
C THR A 256 -1.40 -7.43 27.00
N ARG A 257 -2.09 -6.29 27.12
CA ARG A 257 -2.21 -5.54 28.37
C ARG A 257 -3.52 -5.81 29.10
N ASN A 258 -4.61 -6.03 28.37
CA ASN A 258 -5.93 -6.19 28.94
C ASN A 258 -6.56 -7.52 28.53
N GLU A 259 -6.47 -8.50 29.44
CA GLU A 259 -7.03 -9.85 29.24
C GLU A 259 -8.54 -9.86 28.99
N GLU A 260 -9.29 -8.98 29.65
CA GLU A 260 -10.75 -8.91 29.44
C GLU A 260 -11.07 -8.40 28.04
N LYS A 261 -10.35 -7.38 27.57
CA LYS A 261 -10.51 -6.87 26.21
C LYS A 261 -10.08 -7.90 25.17
N LYS A 262 -9.00 -8.64 25.44
CA LYS A 262 -8.54 -9.75 24.59
C LYS A 262 -9.62 -10.83 24.47
N ARG A 263 -10.23 -11.25 25.59
CA ARG A 263 -11.37 -12.19 25.59
C ARG A 263 -12.55 -11.69 24.76
N GLN A 264 -12.91 -10.42 24.88
CA GLN A 264 -13.98 -9.83 24.08
C GLN A 264 -13.67 -9.80 22.57
N ILE A 265 -12.40 -9.57 22.20
CA ILE A 265 -11.97 -9.62 20.80
C ILE A 265 -12.03 -11.06 20.28
N VAL A 266 -11.55 -12.03 21.05
CA VAL A 266 -11.60 -13.45 20.68
C VAL A 266 -13.05 -13.91 20.49
N GLN A 267 -13.95 -13.53 21.40
CA GLN A 267 -15.38 -13.86 21.28
C GLN A 267 -15.97 -13.33 19.96
N LYS A 268 -15.66 -12.07 19.60
CA LYS A 268 -16.07 -11.50 18.31
C LYS A 268 -15.49 -12.28 17.12
N GLY A 269 -14.28 -12.80 17.25
CA GLY A 269 -13.70 -13.70 16.26
C GLY A 269 -14.47 -15.01 16.14
N LEU A 270 -14.81 -15.64 17.26
CA LEU A 270 -15.52 -16.92 17.30
C LEU A 270 -16.94 -16.81 16.73
N ASP A 271 -17.63 -15.70 16.99
CA ASP A 271 -18.97 -15.43 16.46
C ASP A 271 -18.97 -15.33 14.93
N ARG A 272 -17.83 -14.99 14.30
CA ARG A 272 -17.72 -14.77 12.84
C ARG A 272 -16.96 -15.87 12.10
N ALA A 273 -16.18 -16.68 12.81
CA ALA A 273 -15.41 -17.76 12.22
C ALA A 273 -16.36 -18.79 11.58
N THR A 274 -16.07 -19.17 10.34
CA THR A 274 -16.81 -20.18 9.58
C THR A 274 -16.06 -21.52 9.60
N SER A 275 -14.73 -21.52 9.56
CA SER A 275 -13.92 -22.74 9.61
C SER A 275 -13.63 -23.21 11.04
N ASP A 276 -13.57 -24.53 11.22
CA ASP A 276 -13.22 -25.14 12.50
C ASP A 276 -11.77 -24.88 12.88
N ARG A 277 -10.86 -24.79 11.90
CA ARG A 277 -9.44 -24.44 12.11
C ARG A 277 -9.28 -23.03 12.65
N GLY A 278 -10.04 -22.07 12.10
CA GLY A 278 -10.03 -20.69 12.57
C GLY A 278 -10.58 -20.55 13.99
N ARG A 279 -11.66 -21.30 14.30
CA ARG A 279 -12.20 -21.38 15.67
C ARG A 279 -11.19 -21.95 16.66
N GLU A 280 -10.56 -23.06 16.32
CA GLU A 280 -9.53 -23.67 17.17
C GLU A 280 -8.34 -22.72 17.40
N ALA A 281 -7.92 -21.98 16.38
CA ALA A 281 -6.86 -20.98 16.50
C ALA A 281 -7.25 -19.84 17.48
N LEU A 282 -8.49 -19.36 17.43
CA LEU A 282 -9.03 -18.37 18.34
C LEU A 282 -9.16 -18.89 19.78
N GLU A 283 -9.64 -20.12 19.98
CA GLU A 283 -9.72 -20.75 21.30
C GLU A 283 -8.35 -20.92 21.94
N LYS A 284 -7.33 -21.27 21.15
CA LYS A 284 -5.93 -21.39 21.60
C LYS A 284 -5.35 -20.09 22.15
N ILE A 285 -5.90 -18.92 21.79
CA ILE A 285 -5.48 -17.63 22.37
C ILE A 285 -5.89 -17.52 23.84
N LEU A 286 -7.02 -18.13 24.22
CA LEU A 286 -7.58 -18.06 25.58
C LEU A 286 -6.95 -19.07 26.53
N VAL A 287 -6.34 -20.13 25.99
CA VAL A 287 -5.56 -21.07 26.79
C VAL A 287 -4.29 -20.33 27.22
N GLU A 288 -4.20 -20.03 28.52
CA GLU A 288 -2.97 -19.59 29.14
C GLU A 288 -1.91 -20.67 28.86
N LYS A 289 -1.00 -20.38 27.91
CA LYS A 289 0.23 -21.16 27.81
C LYS A 289 1.00 -20.81 29.06
N GLU A 290 1.37 -21.82 29.86
CA GLU A 290 2.52 -21.67 30.74
C GLU A 290 3.63 -21.19 29.83
N ASP A 291 4.05 -19.94 30.00
CA ASP A 291 5.11 -19.36 29.22
C ASP A 291 6.30 -20.32 29.37
N ASP A 292 6.69 -20.97 28.27
CA ASP A 292 8.01 -21.61 28.19
C ASP A 292 9.01 -20.46 28.42
N GLU A 293 9.41 -20.24 29.68
CA GLU A 293 10.29 -19.16 30.17
C GLU A 293 11.70 -19.18 29.52
N THR A 294 11.92 -19.96 28.46
CA THR A 294 13.25 -20.32 27.96
C THR A 294 13.52 -19.95 26.52
N LYS A 295 12.74 -19.06 25.91
CA LYS A 295 13.13 -18.43 24.62
C LYS A 295 13.37 -16.95 24.82
N GLY A 296 14.61 -16.60 25.15
CA GLY A 296 15.06 -15.21 25.14
C GLY A 296 14.74 -14.57 23.79
N ARG A 297 13.97 -13.47 23.80
CA ARG A 297 13.66 -12.72 22.59
C ARG A 297 14.96 -12.12 22.06
N ILE A 298 15.38 -12.55 20.88
CA ILE A 298 16.53 -11.95 20.19
C ILE A 298 16.07 -10.60 19.65
N PRO A 299 16.70 -9.48 20.03
CA PRO A 299 16.40 -8.20 19.41
C PRO A 299 16.85 -8.27 17.95
N VAL A 300 15.89 -8.23 17.03
CA VAL A 300 16.16 -8.12 15.60
C VAL A 300 16.20 -6.63 15.27
N VAL A 301 17.35 -6.18 14.78
CA VAL A 301 17.53 -4.81 14.27
C VAL A 301 17.51 -4.92 12.75
N GLU A 302 16.52 -4.30 12.12
CA GLU A 302 16.49 -4.14 10.67
C GLU A 302 17.46 -3.01 10.30
N LEU A 303 18.47 -3.34 9.50
CA LEU A 303 19.43 -2.37 9.00
C LEU A 303 18.87 -1.75 7.73
N ASP A 304 18.57 -0.45 7.76
CA ASP A 304 18.25 0.30 6.56
C ASP A 304 19.54 0.54 5.75
N ALA A 305 19.46 0.28 4.44
CA ALA A 305 20.57 0.46 3.50
C ALA A 305 21.02 1.93 3.40
N GLU A 306 20.15 2.88 3.75
CA GLU A 306 20.46 4.31 3.73
C GLU A 306 20.96 4.82 5.10
N GLU A 307 20.73 4.08 6.19
CA GLU A 307 20.79 4.64 7.55
C GLU A 307 22.07 4.25 8.31
N PHE A 308 22.78 3.19 7.92
CA PHE A 308 24.01 2.78 8.62
C PHE A 308 25.06 2.15 7.69
N ASP A 309 25.75 2.99 6.92
CA ASP A 309 27.08 2.61 6.45
C ASP A 309 28.13 3.39 7.27
N THR A 310 29.10 2.67 7.83
CA THR A 310 30.21 3.24 8.58
C THR A 310 31.52 2.99 7.85
N CYS A 311 32.37 4.00 7.80
CA CYS A 311 33.74 3.88 7.32
C CYS A 311 34.69 3.50 8.43
N LEU A 312 35.13 2.24 8.43
CA LEU A 312 36.25 1.80 9.23
C LEU A 312 37.57 2.16 8.52
N LEU A 313 38.45 2.87 9.22
CA LEU A 313 39.78 3.26 8.74
C LEU A 313 40.84 2.89 9.79
N SER A 314 41.97 2.34 9.36
CA SER A 314 43.15 2.16 10.21
C SER A 314 43.84 3.50 10.42
N ILE A 315 44.26 3.78 11.65
CA ILE A 315 45.04 4.97 11.99
C ILE A 315 46.52 4.61 11.86
N ALA A 316 47.22 5.29 10.95
CA ALA A 316 48.64 5.05 10.67
C ALA A 316 49.57 5.62 11.76
N GLY A 317 49.08 6.53 12.60
CA GLY A 317 49.83 7.19 13.68
C GLY A 317 49.57 8.70 13.74
N GLY A 318 50.29 9.40 14.62
CA GLY A 318 50.28 10.86 14.72
C GLY A 318 51.21 11.51 13.70
N LEU A 319 50.77 12.58 13.04
CA LEU A 319 51.51 13.24 11.95
C LEU A 319 52.94 13.65 12.33
N GLN A 320 53.19 13.98 13.60
CA GLN A 320 54.50 14.45 14.10
C GLN A 320 55.57 13.35 14.10
N ASP A 321 55.17 12.09 14.29
CA ASP A 321 56.07 10.93 14.43
C ASP A 321 55.95 9.95 13.25
N LEU A 322 55.18 10.29 12.22
CA LEU A 322 54.81 9.39 11.13
C LEU A 322 55.93 9.22 10.10
N ASN A 323 56.38 7.99 9.87
CA ASN A 323 57.28 7.65 8.78
C ASN A 323 56.52 7.08 7.56
N VAL A 324 57.13 7.12 6.38
CA VAL A 324 56.59 6.53 5.14
C VAL A 324 56.39 5.02 5.27
N GLN A 325 57.18 4.36 6.12
CA GLN A 325 57.02 2.93 6.41
C GLN A 325 55.75 2.63 7.20
N ASP A 326 55.33 3.54 8.08
CA ASP A 326 54.13 3.38 8.90
C ASP A 326 52.87 3.55 8.03
N LEU A 327 52.88 4.53 7.12
CA LEU A 327 51.83 4.72 6.11
C LEU A 327 51.69 3.50 5.18
N LYS A 328 52.80 2.96 4.67
CA LYS A 328 52.78 1.75 3.82
C LYS A 328 52.44 0.49 4.60
N GLY A 329 52.62 0.52 5.91
CA GLY A 329 52.33 -0.58 6.81
C GLY A 329 50.90 -0.58 7.33
N ALA A 330 50.13 0.48 7.13
CA ALA A 330 48.73 0.55 7.57
C ALA A 330 47.88 -0.51 6.86
N SER A 331 46.99 -1.17 7.60
CA SER A 331 46.15 -2.24 7.06
C SER A 331 45.10 -1.70 6.08
N ALA A 332 45.08 -2.27 4.88
CA ALA A 332 44.06 -1.94 3.88
C ALA A 332 42.66 -2.31 4.38
N THR A 333 41.72 -1.38 4.26
CA THR A 333 40.34 -1.50 4.76
C THR A 333 39.41 -2.18 3.75
N ASN A 334 39.81 -3.36 3.27
CA ASN A 334 38.99 -4.15 2.36
C ASN A 334 37.87 -4.86 3.12
N ARG A 335 36.68 -4.28 3.07
CA ARG A 335 35.46 -4.83 3.65
C ARG A 335 35.01 -6.09 2.92
N LYS A 336 34.60 -7.10 3.69
CA LYS A 336 34.11 -8.38 3.15
C LYS A 336 32.65 -8.62 3.55
N GLY A 337 31.85 -8.97 2.55
CA GLY A 337 30.46 -9.40 2.73
C GLY A 337 29.49 -8.27 3.12
N ALA A 338 28.23 -8.65 3.34
CA ALA A 338 27.13 -7.71 3.61
C ALA A 338 27.26 -6.94 4.94
N PHE A 339 28.07 -7.42 5.88
CA PHE A 339 28.30 -6.79 7.19
C PHE A 339 29.60 -5.96 7.25
N GLY A 340 30.28 -5.78 6.12
CA GLY A 340 31.47 -4.93 6.05
C GLY A 340 32.65 -5.39 6.91
N ILE A 341 32.83 -6.70 7.11
CA ILE A 341 33.83 -7.25 8.03
C ILE A 341 35.24 -6.93 7.54
N VAL A 342 36.09 -6.43 8.45
CA VAL A 342 37.52 -6.17 8.19
C VAL A 342 38.36 -7.17 8.99
N THR A 343 39.38 -7.75 8.37
CA THR A 343 40.33 -8.65 9.03
C THR A 343 41.62 -7.90 9.32
N VAL A 344 41.98 -7.79 10.60
CA VAL A 344 43.19 -7.09 11.03
C VAL A 344 44.41 -7.99 10.85
N GLY A 345 45.44 -7.49 10.18
CA GLY A 345 46.69 -8.24 9.91
C GLY A 345 47.74 -8.10 11.01
N LYS A 346 47.64 -7.08 11.86
CA LYS A 346 48.59 -6.75 12.94
C LYS A 346 47.88 -6.68 14.29
N ALA A 347 48.57 -7.09 15.36
CA ALA A 347 47.97 -7.17 16.69
C ALA A 347 47.74 -5.81 17.39
N GLU A 348 48.49 -4.77 17.00
CA GLU A 348 48.47 -3.43 17.62
C GLU A 348 48.22 -2.37 16.53
N GLU A 349 46.96 -2.24 16.12
CA GLU A 349 46.51 -1.18 15.20
C GLU A 349 45.30 -0.45 15.79
N ASP A 350 45.32 0.88 15.68
CA ASP A 350 44.20 1.72 16.07
C ASP A 350 43.23 1.89 14.89
N TRP A 351 41.93 1.91 15.19
CA TRP A 351 40.86 2.00 14.19
C TRP A 351 39.86 3.09 14.55
N ILE A 352 39.33 3.75 13.53
CA ILE A 352 38.26 4.73 13.70
C ILE A 352 37.04 4.32 12.86
N SER A 353 35.86 4.44 13.46
CA SER A 353 34.58 4.30 12.76
C SER A 353 34.01 5.69 12.50
N LEU A 354 33.90 6.06 11.23
CA LEU A 354 33.29 7.31 10.79
C LEU A 354 31.94 7.03 10.12
N PRO A 355 31.00 7.99 10.09
CA PRO A 355 29.85 7.90 9.20
C PRO A 355 30.29 7.81 7.74
N MET A 356 29.60 7.03 6.91
CA MET A 356 29.87 6.94 5.47
C MET A 356 29.41 8.21 4.75
N PHE A 357 30.25 9.25 4.78
CA PHE A 357 30.06 10.42 3.94
C PHE A 357 30.44 10.14 2.48
N GLN A 358 29.82 10.87 1.55
CA GLN A 358 30.02 10.70 0.11
C GLN A 358 31.50 10.64 -0.36
N PRO A 359 32.45 11.41 0.22
CA PRO A 359 33.86 11.29 -0.14
C PRO A 359 34.48 9.92 0.18
N PHE A 360 33.98 9.22 1.21
CA PHE A 360 34.47 7.91 1.61
C PHE A 360 33.89 6.78 0.75
N VAL A 361 32.71 6.99 0.15
CA VAL A 361 32.07 6.01 -0.76
C VAL A 361 32.91 5.78 -2.02
N ALA A 362 33.60 6.82 -2.52
CA ALA A 362 34.41 6.76 -3.72
C ALA A 362 35.90 6.50 -3.45
N GLY A 363 36.32 6.53 -2.18
CA GLY A 363 37.72 6.37 -1.79
C GLY A 363 38.15 4.91 -1.85
N PHE A 364 39.30 4.66 -2.47
CA PHE A 364 39.96 3.36 -2.44
C PHE A 364 41.23 3.46 -1.57
N ASP A 365 41.47 2.45 -0.73
CA ASP A 365 42.66 2.35 0.13
C ASP A 365 42.88 3.59 1.02
N MET A 366 41.85 3.93 1.80
CA MET A 366 41.86 5.08 2.70
C MET A 366 42.52 4.72 4.03
N GLY A 367 43.32 5.65 4.56
CA GLY A 367 43.91 5.59 5.90
C GLY A 367 43.66 6.87 6.68
N ALA A 368 43.64 6.77 8.01
CA ALA A 368 43.52 7.92 8.90
C ALA A 368 44.90 8.28 9.49
N ILE A 369 45.15 9.57 9.68
CA ILE A 369 46.32 10.10 10.37
C ILE A 369 45.80 11.00 11.48
N ASN A 370 46.31 10.82 12.70
CA ASN A 370 45.96 11.71 13.79
C ASN A 370 46.77 13.01 13.67
N VAL A 371 46.09 14.16 13.75
CA VAL A 371 46.73 15.47 13.70
C VAL A 371 46.32 16.23 14.96
N ASP A 372 47.28 16.43 15.85
CA ASP A 372 47.10 17.33 16.97
C ASP A 372 47.10 18.76 16.44
N ASN A 373 45.93 19.40 16.43
CA ASN A 373 45.85 20.84 16.22
C ASN A 373 46.24 21.53 17.55
N MET A 374 47.47 22.04 17.62
CA MET A 374 47.85 23.02 18.65
C MET A 374 47.14 24.36 18.43
#